data_AF-A0A8C5Z8Q6-F1
#
_entry.id   AF-A0A8C5Z8Q6-F1
#
_cell.length_a   1.000
_cell.length_b   1.000
_cell.length_c   1.000
_cell.angle_alpha   90.00
_cell.angle_beta   90.00
_cell.angle_gamma   90.00
#
_symmetry.space_group_name_H-M   'P 1'
#
loop_
_entity.id
_entity.type
_entity.pdbx_description
1 polymer ?
#
loop_
_entity_poly.entity_id
_entity_poly.type
_entity_poly.pdbx_seq_one_letter_code
_entity_poly.pdbx_strand_id
1 'polypeptide(L)' 'MATLKEKLIAPVAEEEVTVPNNKITVLGVGQVGMACAISILGKSLADELPLVDVLEDKLK' A
#
# COMPACT_ATOMS: atom_id res chain seq x y z
N MET A 1 -10.04 27.88 7.82
CA MET A 1 -11.17 27.04 8.28
C MET A 1 -10.62 25.63 8.44
N ALA A 2 -10.80 24.99 9.60
CA ALA A 2 -10.31 23.61 9.80
C ALA A 2 -11.06 22.63 8.90
N THR A 3 -10.34 21.67 8.31
CA THR A 3 -10.92 20.64 7.44
C THR A 3 -11.78 19.66 8.25
N LEU A 4 -12.68 18.89 7.59
CA LEU A 4 -13.47 17.86 8.28
C LEU A 4 -12.59 16.80 8.94
N LYS A 5 -11.43 16.46 8.34
CA LYS A 5 -10.44 15.53 8.90
C LYS A 5 -9.94 16.01 10.26
N GLU A 6 -9.49 17.27 10.34
CA GLU A 6 -8.95 17.87 11.56
C GLU A 6 -9.98 17.95 12.69
N LYS A 7 -11.26 18.08 12.35
CA LYS A 7 -12.35 18.13 13.35
C LYS A 7 -12.70 16.75 13.90
N LEU A 8 -12.53 15.70 13.11
CA LEU A 8 -12.93 14.33 13.47
C LEU A 8 -11.78 13.47 13.98
N ILE A 9 -10.55 13.77 13.55
CA ILE A 9 -9.35 13.00 13.86
C ILE A 9 -8.34 13.94 14.52
N ALA A 10 -8.14 13.76 15.82
CA ALA A 10 -7.08 14.44 16.57
C ALA A 10 -5.86 13.50 16.64
N PRO A 11 -4.73 13.84 16.02
CA PRO A 11 -3.51 13.05 16.12
C PRO A 11 -2.97 13.10 17.56
N VAL A 12 -2.60 11.95 18.10
CA VAL A 12 -2.06 11.82 19.47
C VAL A 12 -0.54 12.06 19.51
N ALA A 13 0.13 11.86 18.39
CA ALA A 13 1.55 12.14 18.18
C ALA A 13 1.73 12.82 16.82
N GLU A 14 2.89 13.43 16.59
CA GLU A 14 3.25 13.94 15.28
C GLU A 14 3.26 12.78 14.26
N GLU A 15 2.80 13.03 13.03
CA GLU A 15 2.87 12.05 11.95
C GLU A 15 4.34 11.81 11.58
N GLU A 16 5.02 10.90 12.29
CA GLU A 16 6.33 10.41 11.90
C GLU A 16 6.20 9.60 10.61
N VAL A 17 7.18 9.72 9.72
CA VAL A 17 7.25 8.90 8.50
C VAL A 17 7.39 7.44 8.93
N THR A 18 6.28 6.70 8.90
CA THR A 18 6.27 5.30 9.26
C THR A 18 7.08 4.53 8.21
N VAL A 19 8.24 4.04 8.62
CA VAL A 19 9.04 3.14 7.78
C VAL A 19 8.35 1.78 7.77
N PRO A 20 8.00 1.23 6.59
CA PRO A 20 7.42 -0.11 6.49
C PRO A 20 8.44 -1.14 7.00
N ASN A 21 7.99 -2.03 7.87
CA ASN A 21 8.80 -3.11 8.42
C ASN A 21 8.89 -4.29 7.45
N ASN A 22 7.81 -4.58 6.74
CA ASN A 22 7.64 -5.76 5.90
C ASN A 22 7.18 -5.37 4.49
N LYS A 23 8.01 -4.58 3.80
CA LYS A 23 7.73 -4.16 2.42
C LYS A 23 8.01 -5.30 1.44
N ILE A 24 6.98 -5.70 0.68
CA ILE A 24 7.11 -6.71 -0.37
C ILE A 24 6.75 -6.07 -1.70
N THR A 25 7.59 -6.17 -2.72
CA THR A 25 7.31 -5.59 -4.05
C THR A 25 7.01 -6.69 -5.06
N VAL A 26 5.95 -6.51 -5.86
CA VAL A 26 5.63 -7.40 -6.99
C VAL A 26 5.92 -6.69 -8.31
N LEU A 27 6.79 -7.29 -9.13
CA LEU A 27 7.10 -6.81 -10.48
C LEU A 27 6.29 -7.61 -11.51
N GLY A 28 5.53 -6.89 -12.33
CA GLY A 28 4.61 -7.42 -13.33
C GLY A 28 3.23 -7.74 -12.75
N VAL A 29 2.20 -6.99 -13.16
CA VAL A 29 0.78 -7.16 -12.75
C VAL A 29 -0.01 -8.04 -13.72
N GLY A 30 0.63 -9.07 -14.27
CA GLY A 30 -0.03 -10.13 -15.02
C GLY A 30 -0.83 -11.07 -14.11
N GLN A 31 -1.42 -12.13 -14.69
CA GLN A 31 -2.23 -13.10 -13.92
C GLN A 31 -1.46 -13.71 -12.74
N VAL A 32 -0.19 -14.07 -12.96
CA VAL A 32 0.68 -14.64 -11.90
C VAL A 32 1.02 -13.59 -10.85
N GLY A 33 1.41 -12.38 -11.25
CA GLY A 33 1.75 -11.30 -10.33
C GLY A 33 0.58 -10.92 -9.43
N MET A 34 -0.62 -10.83 -10.00
CA MET A 34 -1.84 -10.55 -9.24
C MET A 34 -2.24 -11.69 -8.31
N ALA A 35 -2.11 -12.96 -8.74
CA ALA A 35 -2.33 -14.11 -7.87
C ALA A 35 -1.36 -14.11 -6.67
N CYS A 36 -0.09 -13.75 -6.91
CA CYS A 36 0.90 -13.57 -5.84
C CYS A 36 0.53 -12.42 -4.90
N ALA A 37 0.19 -11.24 -5.45
CA ALA A 37 -0.19 -10.07 -4.66
C ALA A 37 -1.40 -10.35 -3.75
N ILE A 38 -2.45 -10.97 -4.29
CA ILE A 38 -3.64 -11.37 -3.51
C ILE A 38 -3.27 -12.40 -2.43
N SER A 39 -2.41 -13.36 -2.74
CA SER A 39 -1.97 -14.35 -1.75
C SER A 39 -1.14 -13.74 -0.62
N ILE A 40 -0.34 -12.71 -0.91
CA ILE A 40 0.44 -11.96 0.08
C ILE A 40 -0.50 -11.15 0.98
N LEU A 41 -1.46 -10.43 0.40
CA LEU A 41 -2.46 -9.66 1.15
C LEU A 41 -3.35 -10.56 2.00
N GLY A 42 -3.85 -11.66 1.45
CA GLY A 42 -4.71 -12.61 2.15
C GLY A 42 -4.04 -13.32 3.32
N LYS A 43 -2.70 -13.33 3.36
CA LYS A 43 -1.90 -13.86 4.47
C LYS A 43 -1.38 -12.77 5.42
N SER A 44 -1.71 -11.49 5.16
CA SER A 44 -1.26 -10.33 5.94
C SER A 44 0.25 -10.28 6.15
N LEU A 45 1.02 -10.61 5.10
CA LEU A 45 2.48 -10.72 5.19
C LEU A 45 3.23 -9.39 5.00
N ALA A 46 2.57 -8.38 4.43
CA ALA A 46 3.18 -7.09 4.11
C ALA A 46 2.37 -5.94 4.70
N ASP A 47 3.06 -4.95 5.25
CA ASP A 47 2.49 -3.66 5.65
C ASP A 47 2.53 -2.65 4.50
N GLU A 48 3.42 -2.86 3.52
CA GLU A 48 3.42 -2.14 2.24
C GLU A 48 3.65 -3.10 1.07
N LEU A 49 2.81 -3.02 0.03
CA LEU A 49 2.88 -3.88 -1.15
C LEU A 49 2.91 -3.07 -2.46
N PRO A 50 4.07 -2.55 -2.90
CA PRO A 50 4.16 -1.86 -4.17
C PRO A 50 4.03 -2.83 -5.35
N LEU A 51 3.26 -2.41 -6.35
CA LEU A 51 3.14 -3.09 -7.64
C LEU A 51 3.85 -2.25 -8.70
N VAL A 52 4.62 -2.89 -9.57
CA VAL A 52 5.35 -2.21 -10.64
C VAL A 52 5.13 -2.97 -11.94
N ASP A 53 4.77 -2.28 -13.01
CA ASP A 53 4.66 -2.85 -14.34
C ASP A 53 5.13 -1.83 -15.39
N VAL A 54 5.51 -2.31 -16.56
CA VAL A 54 5.88 -1.47 -17.70
C VAL A 54 4.66 -0.90 -18.41
N LEU A 55 3.50 -1.55 -18.27
CA LEU A 55 2.23 -1.11 -18.84
C LEU A 55 1.46 -0.28 -17.83
N GLU A 56 1.58 1.04 -17.90
CA GLU A 56 0.88 1.95 -16.98
C GLU A 56 -0.62 1.69 -16.90
N ASP A 57 -1.28 1.44 -18.04
CA ASP A 57 -2.74 1.25 -18.08
C ASP A 57 -3.20 -0.06 -17.41
N LYS A 58 -2.29 -1.01 -17.20
CA LYS A 58 -2.57 -2.19 -16.38
C LYS A 58 -2.35 -1.94 -14.89
N LEU A 59 -1.51 -0.96 -14.56
CA LEU A 59 -1.15 -0.61 -13.18
C LEU A 59 -2.09 0.45 -12.58
N LYS A 60 -2.67 1.31 -13.42
CA LYS A 60 -3.65 2.35 -13.05
C LYS A 60 -4.96 1.78 -12.50
#